data_AF-A0A3D0P370-F1
#
_entry.id   AF-A0A3D0P370-F1
#
_cell.length_a   1.000
_cell.length_b   1.000
_cell.length_c   1.000
_cell.angle_alpha   90.00
_cell.angle_beta   90.00
_cell.angle_gamma   90.00
#
_symmetry.space_group_name_H-M   'P 1'
#
loop_
_entity.id
_entity.type
_entity.pdbx_description
1 polymer ?
#
loop_
_entity_poly.entity_id
_entity_poly.type
_entity_poly.pdbx_seq_one_letter_code
_entity_poly.pdbx_strand_id
1 'polypeptide(L)'
;MYKQTIALLLFLAISVSGQVPDKAKVVAGAERAFEKAAKTNPMPAPGCAVGVSLDGVSVFEKAFGLAEIEHSVPNTPNTIFESGSVAKQFVAAA
;
A
#
# COMPACT_ATOMS: atom_id res chain seq x y z
N MET A 1 1.41 -50.46 9.87
CA MET A 1 2.20 -49.36 9.28
C MET A 1 1.36 -48.26 8.61
N TYR A 2 0.20 -48.54 7.99
CA TYR A 2 -0.62 -47.51 7.30
C TYR A 2 -1.28 -46.43 8.19
N LYS A 3 -1.53 -46.72 9.46
CA LYS A 3 -2.27 -45.83 10.38
C LYS A 3 -1.47 -44.59 10.81
N GLN A 4 -0.14 -44.71 10.85
CA GLN A 4 0.80 -43.62 11.16
C GLN A 4 0.92 -42.65 9.97
N THR A 5 0.90 -43.18 8.74
CA THR A 5 0.98 -42.38 7.51
C THR A 5 -0.27 -41.53 7.27
N ILE A 6 -1.46 -42.06 7.60
CA ILE A 6 -2.72 -41.31 7.51
C ILE A 6 -2.79 -40.19 8.56
N ALA A 7 -2.31 -40.43 9.78
CA ALA A 7 -2.26 -39.41 10.83
C ALA A 7 -1.30 -38.25 10.49
N LEU A 8 -0.19 -38.54 9.82
CA LEU A 8 0.78 -37.53 9.38
C LEU A 8 0.22 -36.65 8.23
N LEU A 9 -0.56 -37.24 7.33
CA LEU A 9 -1.24 -36.51 6.25
C LEU A 9 -2.37 -35.61 6.77
N LEU A 10 -3.10 -36.04 7.81
CA LEU A 10 -4.13 -35.21 8.45
C LEU A 10 -3.55 -34.04 9.26
N PHE A 11 -2.38 -34.21 9.88
CA PHE A 11 -1.71 -33.13 10.61
C PHE A 11 -1.17 -32.02 9.70
N LEU A 12 -0.77 -32.36 8.46
CA LEU A 12 -0.25 -31.37 7.51
C LEU A 12 -1.35 -30.45 6.95
N ALA A 13 -2.60 -30.90 6.91
CA ALA A 13 -3.73 -30.13 6.38
C ALA A 13 -4.19 -28.99 7.30
N ILE A 14 -3.90 -29.05 8.60
CA ILE A 14 -4.38 -28.06 9.59
C ILE A 14 -3.45 -26.84 9.68
N SER A 15 -2.20 -26.94 9.20
CA SER A 15 -1.23 -25.85 9.25
C SER A 15 -1.38 -24.82 8.11
N VAL A 16 -2.33 -24.99 7.19
CA VAL A 16 -2.61 -24.05 6.09
C VAL A 16 -3.85 -23.22 6.44
N SER A 17 -3.78 -22.46 7.53
CA SER A 17 -4.47 -21.16 7.58
C SER A 17 -3.40 -20.10 7.38
N GLY A 18 -3.02 -19.89 6.12
CA GLY A 18 -2.24 -18.70 5.76
C GLY A 18 -3.06 -17.47 6.16
N GLN A 19 -2.46 -16.56 6.94
CA GLN A 19 -3.11 -15.31 7.30
C GLN A 19 -3.28 -14.47 6.03
N VAL A 20 -4.45 -14.56 5.41
CA VAL A 20 -4.86 -13.59 4.39
C VAL A 20 -4.84 -12.21 5.05
N PRO A 21 -4.17 -11.20 4.46
CA PRO A 21 -4.16 -9.87 5.02
C PRO A 21 -5.59 -9.37 5.18
N ASP A 22 -6.01 -9.13 6.41
CA ASP A 22 -7.31 -8.52 6.68
C ASP A 22 -7.31 -7.09 6.12
N LYS A 23 -8.21 -6.82 5.16
CA LYS A 23 -8.36 -5.51 4.52
C LYS A 23 -8.45 -4.38 5.56
N ALA A 24 -9.16 -4.60 6.67
CA ALA A 24 -9.29 -3.57 7.71
C ALA A 24 -7.94 -3.24 8.35
N LYS A 25 -7.10 -4.26 8.59
CA LYS A 25 -5.73 -4.06 9.11
C LYS A 25 -4.83 -3.37 8.10
N VAL A 26 -4.95 -3.68 6.80
CA VAL A 26 -4.19 -3.02 5.72
C VAL A 26 -4.53 -1.54 5.68
N VAL A 27 -5.83 -1.20 5.64
CA VAL A 27 -6.30 0.20 5.62
C VAL A 27 -5.85 0.93 6.89
N ALA A 28 -6.00 0.32 8.07
CA ALA A 28 -5.53 0.94 9.31
C ALA A 28 -4.00 1.14 9.33
N GLY A 29 -3.23 0.24 8.71
CA GLY A 29 -1.79 0.40 8.52
C GLY A 29 -1.44 1.55 7.59
N ALA A 30 -2.14 1.66 6.46
CA ALA A 30 -1.99 2.74 5.51
C ALA A 30 -2.28 4.10 6.16
N GLU A 31 -3.37 4.20 6.93
CA GLU A 31 -3.73 5.41 7.69
C GLU A 31 -2.60 5.83 8.64
N ARG A 32 -2.10 4.90 9.47
CA ARG A 32 -1.00 5.20 10.41
C ARG A 32 0.27 5.68 9.70
N ALA A 33 0.62 5.04 8.57
CA ALA A 33 1.80 5.43 7.79
C ALA A 33 1.61 6.82 7.16
N PHE A 34 0.42 7.07 6.61
CA PHE A 34 0.04 8.36 6.02
C PHE A 34 0.08 9.48 7.06
N GLU A 35 -0.57 9.30 8.21
CA GLU A 35 -0.56 10.30 9.29
C GLU A 35 0.86 10.62 9.77
N LYS A 36 1.70 9.58 9.93
CA LYS A 36 3.10 9.77 10.31
C LYS A 36 3.87 10.59 9.27
N ALA A 37 3.70 10.29 7.98
CA ALA A 37 4.37 11.01 6.90
C ALA A 37 3.87 12.46 6.77
N ALA A 38 2.55 12.65 6.81
CA ALA A 38 1.92 13.98 6.74
C ALA A 38 2.35 14.86 7.92
N LYS A 39 2.43 14.30 9.14
CA LYS A 39 2.87 15.04 10.33
C LYS A 39 4.30 15.56 10.23
N THR A 40 5.17 14.87 9.49
CA THR A 40 6.56 15.33 9.25
C THR A 40 6.68 16.37 8.14
N ASN A 41 5.57 16.80 7.53
CA ASN A 41 5.54 17.72 6.41
C ASN A 41 4.62 18.95 6.68
N PRO A 42 5.01 19.85 7.61
CA PRO A 42 4.19 21.00 8.00
C PRO A 42 4.07 22.02 6.86
N MET A 43 2.90 22.65 6.73
CA MET A 43 2.58 23.59 5.66
C MET A 43 3.25 24.97 5.83
N PRO A 44 3.58 25.67 4.74
CA PRO A 44 3.49 25.23 3.34
C PRO A 44 4.62 24.27 2.99
N ALA A 45 4.28 23.15 2.37
CA ALA A 45 5.27 22.15 1.97
C ALA A 45 4.84 21.43 0.68
N PRO A 46 5.81 20.88 -0.09
CA PRO A 46 5.52 19.99 -1.21
C PRO A 46 4.63 18.82 -0.79
N GLY A 47 3.85 18.31 -1.74
CA GLY A 47 2.90 17.24 -1.49
C GLY A 47 3.40 15.83 -1.77
N CYS A 48 2.68 14.85 -1.20
CA CYS A 48 2.79 13.44 -1.51
C CYS A 48 1.40 12.82 -1.66
N ALA A 49 1.22 11.96 -2.65
CA ALA A 49 0.03 11.11 -2.81
C ALA A 49 0.40 9.65 -2.53
N VAL A 50 -0.48 8.94 -1.83
CA VAL A 50 -0.28 7.55 -1.39
C VAL A 50 -1.48 6.71 -1.78
N GLY A 51 -1.23 5.60 -2.46
CA GLY A 51 -2.22 4.57 -2.79
C GLY A 51 -1.81 3.21 -2.24
N VAL A 52 -2.79 2.41 -1.81
CA VAL A 52 -2.58 1.00 -1.42
C VAL A 52 -3.60 0.13 -2.14
N SER A 53 -3.10 -0.91 -2.82
CA SER A 53 -3.91 -1.94 -3.47
C SER A 53 -3.79 -3.26 -2.71
N LEU A 54 -4.90 -3.98 -2.57
CA LEU A 54 -4.98 -5.33 -2.03
C LEU A 54 -5.77 -6.18 -3.01
N ASP A 55 -5.16 -7.27 -3.48
CA ASP A 55 -5.74 -8.19 -4.48
C ASP A 55 -6.20 -7.47 -5.77
N GLY A 56 -5.41 -6.48 -6.22
CA GLY A 56 -5.69 -5.70 -7.42
C GLY A 56 -6.74 -4.60 -7.22
N VAL A 57 -7.35 -4.49 -6.04
CA VAL A 57 -8.35 -3.47 -5.70
C VAL A 57 -7.71 -2.36 -4.89
N SER A 58 -7.88 -1.10 -5.31
CA SER A 58 -7.48 0.05 -4.49
C SER A 58 -8.31 0.08 -3.20
N VAL A 59 -7.64 0.12 -2.05
CA VAL A 59 -8.28 0.09 -0.72
C VAL A 59 -8.00 1.35 0.11
N PHE A 60 -7.06 2.19 -0.33
CA PHE A 60 -6.70 3.44 0.34
C PHE A 60 -6.04 4.40 -0.65
N GLU A 61 -6.53 5.64 -0.72
CA GLU A 61 -5.98 6.71 -1.54
C GLU A 61 -6.08 8.03 -0.77
N LYS A 62 -4.95 8.68 -0.50
CA LYS A 62 -4.90 10.00 0.15
C LYS A 62 -3.71 10.81 -0.34
N ALA A 63 -3.78 12.12 -0.15
CA ALA A 63 -2.67 13.02 -0.41
C ALA A 63 -2.57 14.09 0.67
N PHE A 64 -1.38 14.62 0.87
CA PHE A 64 -1.13 15.80 1.72
C PHE A 64 -0.19 16.78 1.01
N GLY A 65 -0.06 17.99 1.56
CA GLY A 65 0.79 19.06 1.04
C GLY A 65 0.23 19.75 -0.21
N LEU A 66 1.09 20.51 -0.89
CA LEU A 66 0.75 21.28 -2.08
C LEU A 66 1.34 20.65 -3.35
N ALA A 67 0.56 20.65 -4.42
CA ALA A 67 1.05 20.34 -5.76
C ALA A 67 1.88 21.51 -6.31
N GLU A 68 1.53 22.74 -5.93
CA GLU A 68 2.24 23.95 -6.31
C GLU A 68 2.17 24.95 -5.14
N ILE A 69 3.33 25.47 -4.73
CA ILE A 69 3.48 26.26 -3.50
C ILE A 69 3.04 27.70 -3.70
N GLU A 70 3.44 28.32 -4.81
CA GLU A 70 3.27 29.76 -5.07
C GLU A 70 1.79 30.16 -5.14
N HIS A 71 0.97 29.31 -5.75
CA HIS A 71 -0.46 29.48 -5.95
C HIS A 71 -1.28 28.64 -4.94
N SER A 72 -0.61 28.00 -3.98
CA SER A 72 -1.25 27.17 -2.94
C SER A 72 -2.20 26.10 -3.50
N VAL A 73 -1.80 25.45 -4.60
CA VAL A 73 -2.61 24.40 -5.21
C VAL A 73 -2.50 23.14 -4.35
N PRO A 74 -3.61 22.63 -3.79
CA PRO A 74 -3.58 21.45 -2.94
C PRO A 74 -3.19 20.21 -3.75
N ASN A 75 -2.39 19.34 -3.14
CA ASN A 75 -2.11 18.05 -3.70
C ASN A 75 -3.32 17.11 -3.53
N THR A 76 -3.58 16.26 -4.53
CA THR A 76 -4.66 15.28 -4.53
C THR A 76 -4.13 13.92 -4.98
N PRO A 77 -4.85 12.81 -4.72
CA PRO A 77 -4.48 11.50 -5.29
C PRO A 77 -4.39 11.48 -6.82
N ASN A 78 -5.03 12.44 -7.50
CA ASN A 78 -5.05 12.56 -8.96
C ASN A 78 -4.01 13.56 -9.50
N THR A 79 -3.19 14.18 -8.65
CA THR A 79 -2.11 15.06 -9.12
C THR A 79 -1.14 14.26 -9.99
N ILE A 80 -0.76 14.82 -11.14
CA ILE A 80 0.23 14.21 -12.01
C ILE A 80 1.63 14.53 -11.47
N PHE A 81 2.45 13.49 -11.29
CA PHE A 81 3.85 13.60 -10.87
C PHE A 81 4.79 13.18 -12.00
N GLU A 82 5.94 13.81 -12.06
CA GLU A 82 7.05 13.31 -12.88
C GLU A 82 7.51 11.95 -12.33
N SER A 83 7.44 10.92 -13.17
CA SER A 83 7.66 9.53 -12.73
C SER A 83 9.12 9.21 -12.33
N GLY A 84 10.08 9.98 -12.85
CA GLY A 84 11.50 9.76 -12.60
C GLY A 84 11.94 8.32 -12.91
N SER A 85 12.65 7.68 -11.98
CA SER A 85 13.13 6.31 -12.19
C SER A 85 12.03 5.23 -12.15
N VAL A 86 10.82 5.55 -11.72
CA VAL A 86 9.68 4.60 -11.76
C VAL A 86 9.37 4.19 -13.21
N ALA A 87 9.64 5.07 -14.19
CA ALA A 87 9.52 4.76 -15.62
C ALA A 87 10.31 3.51 -16.06
N LYS A 88 11.39 3.16 -15.36
CA LYS A 88 12.24 2.00 -15.71
C LYS A 88 11.48 0.67 -15.65
N GLN A 89 10.53 0.52 -14.72
CA GLN A 89 9.74 -0.70 -14.61
C GLN A 89 8.85 -0.92 -15.83
N PHE A 90 8.32 0.16 -16.40
CA PHE A 90 7.49 0.12 -17.60
C PHE A 90 8.30 -0.20 -18.84
N VAL A 91 9.48 0.42 -18.99
CA VAL A 91 10.38 0.11 -20.12
C VAL A 91 10.87 -1.34 -20.05
N ALA A 92 11.16 -1.86 -18.86
CA ALA A 92 11.60 -3.25 -18.70
C ALA A 92 10.50 -4.28 -19.00
N ALA A 93 9.22 -3.90 -18.91
CA ALA A 93 8.09 -4.81 -19.12
C ALA A 93 7.59 -4.85 -20.58
N ALA A 94 7.89 -3.83 -21.39
CA ALA A 94 7.49 -3.73 -22.79
C ALA A 94 8.44 -4.50 -23.73
#